data_AF-A0A494SX28-F1
#
_entry.id   AF-A0A494SX28-F1
#
_cell.length_a   1.000
_cell.length_b   1.000
_cell.length_c   1.000
_cell.angle_alpha   90.00
_cell.angle_beta   90.00
_cell.angle_gamma   90.00
#
_symmetry.space_group_name_H-M   'P 1'
#
loop_
_entity.id
_entity.type
_entity.pdbx_description
1 polymer ?
#
loop_
_entity_poly.entity_id
_entity_poly.type
_entity_poly.pdbx_seq_one_letter_code
_entity_poly.pdbx_strand_id
1 'polypeptide(L)'
;MAPSPQHQRAHELLTADITKASRKAKLRFRTLTDLVNTNERYPDLIPLLIDWLKNVEARSEATDPQVIGNLRDGLARALTTVDAMGTEAVPVLFDQFYLDPPLPPINSFAVGNALLQLAVPSDYDRMAAVAADRTLGSGRAAILEWLIKQGRPDGLDIVVGEVEDPSVRALGIKYIRQYKPLPSGLRPKIEPYADDPDSEVRKQVKLTLAKLPE
;
A
#
# COMPACT_ATOMS: atom_id res chain seq x y z
N MET A 1 7.35 -23.71 11.58
CA MET A 1 8.02 -23.01 12.68
C MET A 1 6.95 -22.44 13.59
N ALA A 2 7.03 -22.62 14.91
CA ALA A 2 6.05 -22.03 15.82
C ALA A 2 6.23 -20.50 15.90
N PRO A 3 5.15 -19.71 16.10
CA PRO A 3 5.27 -18.26 16.25
C PRO A 3 6.08 -17.90 17.51
N SER A 4 6.83 -16.80 17.46
CA SER A 4 7.60 -16.33 18.62
C SER A 4 6.67 -15.92 19.77
N PRO A 5 7.13 -15.96 21.04
CA PRO A 5 6.34 -15.49 22.17
C PRO A 5 5.88 -14.02 22.03
N GLN A 6 6.73 -13.15 21.48
CA GLN A 6 6.36 -11.75 21.19
C GLN A 6 5.24 -11.68 20.16
N HIS A 7 5.30 -12.49 19.10
CA HIS A 7 4.24 -12.57 18.10
C HIS A 7 2.91 -13.00 18.74
N GLN A 8 2.92 -14.06 19.54
CA GLN A 8 1.71 -14.56 20.21
C GLN A 8 1.10 -13.47 21.12
N ARG A 9 1.93 -12.85 21.97
CA ARG A 9 1.51 -11.79 22.89
C ARG A 9 0.90 -10.59 22.17
N ALA A 10 1.55 -10.09 21.12
CA ALA A 10 1.05 -8.95 20.36
C ALA A 10 -0.30 -9.25 19.69
N HIS A 11 -0.44 -10.45 19.12
CA HIS A 11 -1.70 -10.89 18.51
C HIS A 11 -2.81 -11.10 19.55
N GLU A 12 -2.49 -11.59 20.75
CA GLU A 12 -3.45 -11.70 21.86
C GLU A 12 -3.97 -10.33 22.31
N LEU A 13 -3.08 -9.33 22.46
CA LEU A 13 -3.45 -7.96 22.83
C LEU A 13 -4.39 -7.34 21.80
N LEU A 14 -4.04 -7.41 20.52
CA LEU A 14 -4.89 -6.91 19.44
C LEU A 14 -6.22 -7.66 19.37
N THR A 15 -6.21 -8.99 19.51
CA THR A 15 -7.42 -9.83 19.54
C THR A 15 -8.34 -9.46 20.70
N ALA A 16 -7.78 -9.20 21.88
CA ALA A 16 -8.55 -8.78 23.06
C ALA A 16 -9.25 -7.43 22.80
N ASP A 17 -8.55 -6.46 22.22
CA ASP A 17 -9.10 -5.15 21.89
C ASP A 17 -10.16 -5.23 20.79
N ILE A 18 -9.90 -5.97 19.69
CA ILE A 18 -10.88 -6.19 18.62
C ILE A 18 -12.13 -6.87 19.18
N THR A 19 -11.97 -7.90 20.02
CA THR A 19 -13.09 -8.61 20.64
C THR A 19 -13.90 -7.69 21.55
N LYS A 20 -13.24 -6.85 22.36
CA LYS A 20 -13.90 -5.90 23.25
C LYS A 20 -14.69 -4.85 22.47
N ALA A 21 -14.07 -4.22 21.46
CA ALA A 21 -14.73 -3.22 20.61
C ALA A 21 -15.88 -3.84 19.82
N SER A 22 -15.68 -5.04 19.26
CA SER A 22 -16.71 -5.76 18.52
C SER A 22 -17.91 -6.11 19.39
N ARG A 23 -17.71 -6.57 20.63
CA ARG A 23 -18.81 -6.84 21.56
C ARG A 23 -19.62 -5.58 21.86
N LYS A 24 -18.94 -4.45 22.09
CA LYS A 24 -19.60 -3.14 22.31
C LYS A 24 -20.44 -2.72 21.10
N ALA A 25 -19.92 -2.94 19.89
CA ALA A 25 -20.59 -2.63 18.62
C ALA A 25 -21.56 -3.74 18.13
N LYS A 26 -21.74 -4.82 18.90
CA LYS A 26 -22.54 -6.01 18.51
C LYS A 26 -22.08 -6.67 17.19
N LEU A 27 -20.77 -6.64 16.92
CA LEU A 27 -20.12 -7.26 15.77
C LEU A 27 -19.52 -8.65 16.12
N ARG A 28 -19.33 -9.48 15.10
CA ARG A 28 -18.84 -10.87 15.25
C ARG A 28 -17.33 -11.04 15.16
N PHE A 29 -16.59 -10.00 14.77
CA PHE A 29 -15.14 -10.06 14.60
C PHE A 29 -14.41 -10.25 15.93
N ARG A 30 -13.38 -11.09 15.93
CA ARG A 30 -12.57 -11.41 17.11
C ARG A 30 -11.09 -11.19 16.85
N THR A 31 -10.65 -11.41 15.63
CA THR A 31 -9.24 -11.31 15.23
C THR A 31 -9.06 -10.28 14.11
N LEU A 32 -7.82 -9.83 13.92
CA LEU A 32 -7.45 -9.00 12.77
C LEU A 32 -7.72 -9.73 11.45
N THR A 33 -7.47 -11.03 11.40
CA THR A 33 -7.74 -11.89 10.23
C THR A 33 -9.21 -11.87 9.84
N ASP A 34 -10.13 -11.81 10.81
CA ASP A 34 -11.57 -11.73 10.52
C ASP A 34 -11.90 -10.42 9.77
N LEU A 35 -11.21 -9.32 10.12
CA LEU A 35 -11.41 -8.01 9.50
C LEU A 35 -10.78 -7.92 8.10
N VAL A 36 -9.64 -8.59 7.90
CA VAL A 36 -8.95 -8.63 6.59
C VAL A 36 -9.70 -9.48 5.56
N ASN A 37 -10.35 -10.56 5.99
CA ASN A 37 -10.97 -11.54 5.10
C ASN A 37 -12.50 -11.40 4.97
N THR A 38 -13.08 -10.32 5.47
CA THR A 38 -14.53 -10.10 5.44
C THR A 38 -14.95 -9.10 4.36
N ASN A 39 -16.18 -9.24 3.89
CA ASN A 39 -16.89 -8.24 3.09
C ASN A 39 -17.91 -7.44 3.93
N GLU A 40 -18.07 -7.77 5.21
CA GLU A 40 -18.96 -7.05 6.13
C GLU A 40 -18.29 -5.76 6.60
N ARG A 41 -19.09 -4.69 6.73
CA ARG A 41 -18.64 -3.39 7.21
C ARG A 41 -18.39 -3.39 8.72
N TYR A 42 -17.42 -2.59 9.16
CA TYR A 42 -17.06 -2.44 10.57
C TYR A 42 -16.65 -1.00 10.93
N PRO A 43 -17.50 0.01 10.63
CA PRO A 43 -17.16 1.42 10.90
C PRO A 43 -16.81 1.67 12.37
N ASP A 44 -17.47 0.99 13.31
CA ASP A 44 -17.21 1.11 14.75
C ASP A 44 -15.82 0.63 15.18
N LEU A 45 -15.11 -0.14 14.34
CA LEU A 45 -13.77 -0.64 14.62
C LEU A 45 -12.67 0.23 13.97
N ILE A 46 -13.00 1.13 13.05
CA ILE A 46 -12.02 1.97 12.36
C ILE A 46 -11.18 2.81 13.33
N PRO A 47 -11.76 3.50 14.34
CA PRO A 47 -10.97 4.26 15.30
C PRO A 47 -9.96 3.40 16.08
N LEU A 48 -10.33 2.14 16.41
CA LEU A 48 -9.44 1.21 17.08
C LEU A 48 -8.26 0.83 16.18
N LEU A 49 -8.51 0.53 14.90
CA LEU A 49 -7.48 0.14 13.95
C LEU A 49 -6.50 1.29 13.68
N ILE A 50 -7.00 2.52 13.56
CA ILE A 50 -6.18 3.72 13.42
C ILE A 50 -5.29 3.91 14.66
N ASP A 51 -5.87 3.81 15.86
CA ASP A 51 -5.13 3.95 17.11
C ASP A 51 -4.06 2.86 17.28
N TRP A 52 -4.38 1.62 16.90
CA TRP A 52 -3.39 0.54 16.83
C TRP A 52 -2.26 0.86 15.86
N LEU A 53 -2.56 1.34 14.64
CA LEU A 53 -1.54 1.64 13.64
C LEU A 53 -0.64 2.82 14.04
N LYS A 54 -1.20 3.85 14.69
CA LYS A 54 -0.45 4.98 15.26
C LYS A 54 0.53 4.52 16.35
N ASN A 55 0.15 3.51 17.15
CA ASN A 55 0.83 3.17 18.40
C ASN A 55 1.31 1.70 18.46
N VAL A 56 1.66 1.08 17.33
CA VAL A 56 1.94 -0.37 17.25
C VAL A 56 2.98 -0.82 18.27
N GLU A 57 4.10 -0.12 18.41
CA GLU A 57 5.18 -0.47 19.34
C GLU A 57 4.68 -0.50 20.79
N ALA A 58 4.01 0.58 21.21
CA ALA A 58 3.50 0.73 22.57
C ALA A 58 2.39 -0.27 22.89
N ARG A 59 1.50 -0.56 21.93
CA ARG A 59 0.34 -1.44 22.15
C ARG A 59 0.65 -2.92 22.00
N SER A 60 1.61 -3.28 21.16
CA SER A 60 1.97 -4.68 20.91
C SER A 60 2.90 -5.26 21.98
N GLU A 61 3.59 -4.40 22.75
CA GLU A 61 4.68 -4.79 23.65
C GLU A 61 5.83 -5.53 22.91
N ALA A 62 5.83 -5.53 21.58
CA ALA A 62 6.83 -6.20 20.76
C ALA A 62 8.04 -5.30 20.52
N THR A 63 9.22 -5.91 20.48
CA THR A 63 10.47 -5.24 20.11
C THR A 63 11.09 -5.82 18.84
N ASP A 64 10.62 -6.99 18.40
CA ASP A 64 11.01 -7.60 17.14
C ASP A 64 10.45 -6.80 15.94
N PRO A 65 11.32 -6.22 15.08
CA PRO A 65 10.89 -5.44 13.92
C PRO A 65 10.02 -6.24 12.94
N GLN A 66 10.22 -7.57 12.84
CA GLN A 66 9.42 -8.42 11.98
C GLN A 66 8.00 -8.58 12.51
N VAL A 67 7.84 -8.67 13.83
CA VAL A 67 6.52 -8.73 14.48
C VAL A 67 5.79 -7.40 14.29
N ILE A 68 6.47 -6.29 14.58
CA ILE A 68 5.91 -4.94 14.40
C ILE A 68 5.51 -4.69 12.93
N GLY A 69 6.38 -5.03 11.98
CA GLY A 69 6.11 -4.87 10.56
C GLY A 69 4.90 -5.69 10.08
N ASN A 70 4.74 -6.92 10.58
CA ASN A 70 3.59 -7.76 10.25
C ASN A 70 2.27 -7.23 10.84
N LEU A 71 2.31 -6.63 12.03
CA LEU A 71 1.14 -5.96 12.61
C LEU A 71 0.74 -4.75 11.78
N ARG A 72 1.71 -3.92 11.36
CA ARG A 72 1.47 -2.77 10.48
C ARG A 72 0.86 -3.19 9.15
N ASP A 73 1.38 -4.25 8.53
CA ASP A 73 0.82 -4.83 7.30
C ASP A 73 -0.65 -5.24 7.49
N GLY A 74 -0.94 -6.03 8.52
CA GLY A 74 -2.30 -6.51 8.79
C GLY A 74 -3.29 -5.38 9.12
N LEU A 75 -2.85 -4.38 9.87
CA LEU A 75 -3.66 -3.19 10.20
C LEU A 75 -3.95 -2.35 8.95
N ALA A 76 -2.95 -2.12 8.08
CA ALA A 76 -3.17 -1.42 6.81
C ALA A 76 -4.17 -2.17 5.91
N ARG A 77 -4.09 -3.50 5.84
CA ARG A 77 -5.07 -4.32 5.12
C ARG A 77 -6.48 -4.21 5.71
N ALA A 78 -6.61 -4.28 7.03
CA ALA A 78 -7.89 -4.13 7.72
C ALA A 78 -8.48 -2.72 7.58
N LEU A 79 -7.67 -1.71 7.29
CA LEU A 79 -8.16 -0.36 6.98
C LEU A 79 -8.61 -0.22 5.52
N THR A 80 -8.40 -1.22 4.66
CA THR A 80 -8.79 -1.19 3.24
C THR A 80 -10.31 -1.40 3.07
N THR A 81 -11.09 -0.45 3.57
CA THR A 81 -12.55 -0.41 3.52
C THR A 81 -13.03 1.02 3.33
N VAL A 82 -14.18 1.21 2.66
CA VAL A 82 -14.80 2.53 2.45
C VAL A 82 -15.07 3.27 3.77
N ASP A 83 -15.26 2.53 4.87
CA ASP A 83 -15.46 3.11 6.21
C ASP A 83 -14.25 3.89 6.73
N ALA A 84 -13.06 3.64 6.21
CA ALA A 84 -11.83 4.37 6.56
C ALA A 84 -11.59 5.61 5.69
N MET A 85 -12.32 5.78 4.58
CA MET A 85 -12.17 6.93 3.68
C MET A 85 -12.63 8.22 4.37
N GLY A 86 -11.86 9.30 4.23
CA GLY A 86 -12.16 10.58 4.86
C GLY A 86 -11.92 10.62 6.38
N THR A 87 -11.31 9.57 6.95
CA THR A 87 -10.90 9.53 8.36
C THR A 87 -9.40 9.82 8.52
N GLU A 88 -8.92 9.83 9.76
CA GLU A 88 -7.48 9.90 10.07
C GLU A 88 -6.66 8.70 9.54
N ALA A 89 -7.29 7.65 8.98
CA ALA A 89 -6.56 6.51 8.42
C ALA A 89 -5.59 6.94 7.31
N VAL A 90 -6.00 7.84 6.42
CA VAL A 90 -5.17 8.31 5.29
C VAL A 90 -3.88 8.98 5.77
N PRO A 91 -3.91 10.03 6.62
CA PRO A 91 -2.68 10.64 7.10
C PRO A 91 -1.79 9.67 7.88
N VAL A 92 -2.37 8.77 8.69
CA VAL A 92 -1.60 7.76 9.43
C VAL A 92 -0.91 6.76 8.52
N LEU A 93 -1.57 6.34 7.43
CA LEU A 93 -0.99 5.45 6.43
C LEU A 93 0.21 6.09 5.74
N PHE A 94 0.12 7.37 5.39
CA PHE A 94 1.27 8.09 4.85
C PHE A 94 2.44 8.14 5.84
N ASP A 95 2.19 8.34 7.13
CA ASP A 95 3.24 8.39 8.14
C ASP A 95 4.00 7.05 8.25
N GLN A 96 3.38 5.92 7.85
CA GLN A 96 4.04 4.61 7.84
C GLN A 96 5.22 4.51 6.86
N PHE A 97 5.25 5.33 5.81
CA PHE A 97 6.38 5.34 4.86
C PHE A 97 7.64 5.96 5.46
N TYR A 98 7.50 6.77 6.51
CA TYR A 98 8.57 7.61 7.06
C TYR A 98 8.91 7.29 8.52
N LEU A 99 8.65 6.04 8.93
CA LEU A 99 9.04 5.53 10.26
C LEU A 99 10.56 5.44 10.39
N ASP A 100 11.04 5.50 11.63
CA ASP A 100 12.43 5.23 11.99
C ASP A 100 12.48 4.13 13.07
N PRO A 101 12.99 2.91 12.76
CA PRO A 101 13.56 2.50 11.47
C PRO A 101 12.50 2.36 10.36
N PRO A 102 12.88 2.52 9.06
CA PRO A 102 11.96 2.38 7.95
C PRO A 102 11.30 1.00 7.88
N LEU A 103 10.04 0.99 7.49
CA LEU A 103 9.29 -0.24 7.29
C LEU A 103 9.86 -1.00 6.06
N PRO A 104 10.16 -2.31 6.17
CA PRO A 104 10.64 -3.08 5.03
C PRO A 104 9.66 -3.00 3.84
N PRO A 105 10.14 -2.95 2.58
CA PRO A 105 9.27 -2.79 1.40
C PRO A 105 8.13 -3.80 1.31
N ILE A 106 8.36 -5.03 1.79
CA ILE A 106 7.33 -6.08 1.81
C ILE A 106 6.13 -5.71 2.69
N ASN A 107 6.34 -4.98 3.79
CA ASN A 107 5.30 -4.55 4.71
C ASN A 107 4.70 -3.20 4.29
N SER A 108 5.50 -2.25 3.78
CA SER A 108 4.99 -0.97 3.28
C SER A 108 4.17 -1.11 1.99
N PHE A 109 4.30 -2.24 1.28
CA PHE A 109 3.40 -2.57 0.16
C PHE A 109 1.92 -2.62 0.58
N ALA A 110 1.58 -3.12 1.77
CA ALA A 110 0.20 -3.10 2.26
C ALA A 110 -0.30 -1.69 2.55
N VAL A 111 0.58 -0.81 3.05
CA VAL A 111 0.29 0.61 3.25
C VAL A 111 -0.04 1.28 1.91
N GLY A 112 0.79 1.05 0.89
CA GLY A 112 0.54 1.57 -0.45
C GLY A 112 -0.79 1.11 -1.04
N ASN A 113 -1.15 -0.16 -0.84
CA ASN A 113 -2.45 -0.69 -1.29
C ASN A 113 -3.63 -0.08 -0.54
N ALA A 114 -3.49 0.17 0.77
CA ALA A 114 -4.53 0.86 1.53
C ALA A 114 -4.72 2.29 0.99
N LEU A 115 -3.64 3.04 0.76
CA LEU A 115 -3.73 4.38 0.16
C LEU A 115 -4.30 4.36 -1.26
N LEU A 116 -3.98 3.36 -2.09
CA LEU A 116 -4.59 3.19 -3.41
C LEU A 116 -6.13 3.14 -3.35
N GLN A 117 -6.71 2.63 -2.26
CA GLN A 117 -8.16 2.55 -2.08
C GLN A 117 -8.75 3.76 -1.33
N LEU A 118 -8.00 4.37 -0.42
CA LEU A 118 -8.52 5.38 0.51
C LEU A 118 -8.20 6.82 0.13
N ALA A 119 -7.09 7.05 -0.58
CA ALA A 119 -6.66 8.40 -0.95
C ALA A 119 -7.64 9.02 -1.95
N VAL A 120 -7.98 10.28 -1.71
CA VAL A 120 -8.93 11.07 -2.51
C VAL A 120 -8.17 12.10 -3.36
N PRO A 121 -8.81 12.75 -4.36
CA PRO A 121 -8.10 13.68 -5.25
C PRO A 121 -7.37 14.83 -4.55
N SER A 122 -7.81 15.25 -3.37
CA SER A 122 -7.11 16.27 -2.57
C SER A 122 -5.78 15.79 -1.96
N ASP A 123 -5.52 14.49 -1.92
CA ASP A 123 -4.26 13.89 -1.45
C ASP A 123 -3.18 13.84 -2.53
N TYR A 124 -3.47 14.35 -3.74
CA TYR A 124 -2.64 14.16 -4.92
C TYR A 124 -1.18 14.54 -4.70
N ASP A 125 -0.92 15.72 -4.14
CA ASP A 125 0.45 16.21 -3.97
C ASP A 125 1.25 15.31 -3.02
N ARG A 126 0.60 14.75 -1.99
CA ARG A 126 1.22 13.80 -1.05
C ARG A 126 1.44 12.44 -1.71
N MET A 127 0.49 11.96 -2.50
CA MET A 127 0.64 10.73 -3.31
C MET A 127 1.77 10.88 -4.33
N ALA A 128 1.87 12.03 -5.00
CA ALA A 128 2.93 12.33 -5.96
C ALA A 128 4.32 12.35 -5.29
N ALA A 129 4.44 12.97 -4.11
CA ALA A 129 5.68 12.98 -3.35
C ALA A 129 6.14 11.56 -2.97
N VAL A 130 5.24 10.73 -2.43
CA VAL A 130 5.54 9.34 -2.07
C VAL A 130 5.89 8.52 -3.33
N ALA A 131 5.17 8.73 -4.42
CA ALA A 131 5.43 8.05 -5.67
C ALA A 131 6.79 8.38 -6.27
N ALA A 132 7.35 9.58 -6.03
CA ALA A 132 8.65 10.00 -6.54
C ALA A 132 9.82 9.65 -5.59
N ASP A 133 9.54 9.31 -4.33
CA ASP A 133 10.56 9.00 -3.34
C ASP A 133 11.11 7.58 -3.51
N ARG A 134 12.22 7.48 -4.25
CA ARG A 134 12.92 6.22 -4.53
C ARG A 134 13.49 5.54 -3.27
N THR A 135 13.64 6.26 -2.15
CA THR A 135 14.15 5.66 -0.90
C THR A 135 13.17 4.66 -0.29
N LEU A 136 11.89 4.74 -0.66
CA LEU A 136 10.81 3.85 -0.20
C LEU A 136 10.77 2.50 -0.94
N GLY A 137 11.60 2.32 -1.98
CA GLY A 137 11.70 1.09 -2.76
C GLY A 137 10.36 0.63 -3.34
N SER A 138 10.13 -0.69 -3.36
CA SER A 138 8.93 -1.29 -3.96
C SER A 138 7.63 -1.05 -3.17
N GLY A 139 7.70 -0.57 -1.92
CA GLY A 139 6.53 -0.30 -1.09
C GLY A 139 5.60 0.76 -1.68
N ARG A 140 6.15 1.72 -2.43
CA ARG A 140 5.40 2.80 -3.09
C ARG A 140 4.69 2.38 -4.38
N ALA A 141 4.84 1.14 -4.84
CA ALA A 141 4.39 0.75 -6.17
C ALA A 141 2.88 0.93 -6.41
N ALA A 142 2.03 0.70 -5.40
CA ALA A 142 0.59 0.92 -5.51
C ALA A 142 0.21 2.41 -5.67
N ILE A 143 1.07 3.33 -5.24
CA ILE A 143 0.87 4.78 -5.39
C ILE A 143 1.02 5.19 -6.86
N LEU A 144 1.94 4.56 -7.60
CA LEU A 144 2.08 4.75 -9.05
C LEU A 144 0.78 4.38 -9.79
N GLU A 145 0.11 3.29 -9.38
CA GLU A 145 -1.18 2.91 -9.93
C GLU A 145 -2.24 3.97 -9.64
N TRP A 146 -2.26 4.51 -8.41
CA TRP A 146 -3.19 5.56 -8.03
C TRP A 146 -3.02 6.82 -8.88
N LEU A 147 -1.77 7.26 -9.12
CA LEU A 147 -1.48 8.41 -9.98
C LEU A 147 -2.01 8.22 -11.40
N ILE A 148 -1.80 7.04 -12.00
CA ILE A 148 -2.35 6.73 -13.33
C ILE A 148 -3.88 6.78 -13.31
N LYS A 149 -4.52 6.25 -12.27
CA LYS A 149 -5.99 6.25 -12.14
C LYS A 149 -6.57 7.66 -12.00
N GLN A 150 -5.81 8.64 -11.52
CA GLN A 150 -6.25 10.04 -11.50
C GLN A 150 -6.30 10.65 -12.91
N GLY A 151 -5.66 10.04 -13.91
CA GLY A 151 -5.70 10.49 -15.30
C GLY A 151 -4.99 11.82 -15.56
N ARG A 152 -4.22 12.35 -14.60
CA ARG A 152 -3.52 13.63 -14.77
C ARG A 152 -2.20 13.45 -15.55
N PRO A 153 -1.86 14.35 -16.49
CA PRO A 153 -0.61 14.25 -17.27
C PRO A 153 0.66 14.26 -16.41
N ASP A 154 0.72 15.11 -15.39
CA ASP A 154 1.83 15.14 -14.44
C ASP A 154 2.00 13.83 -13.67
N GLY A 155 0.89 13.14 -13.37
CA GLY A 155 0.91 11.82 -12.75
C GLY A 155 1.49 10.75 -13.67
N LEU A 156 1.19 10.83 -14.97
CA LEU A 156 1.81 9.98 -15.97
C LEU A 156 3.31 10.27 -16.07
N ASP A 157 3.72 11.54 -16.10
CA ASP A 157 5.13 11.93 -16.20
C ASP A 157 5.95 11.39 -15.03
N ILE A 158 5.42 11.46 -13.80
CA ILE A 158 6.04 10.83 -12.62
C ILE A 158 6.22 9.33 -12.86
N VAL A 159 5.16 8.61 -13.22
CA VAL A 159 5.21 7.14 -13.38
C VAL A 159 6.15 6.72 -14.52
N VAL A 160 6.22 7.51 -15.60
CA VAL A 160 7.19 7.33 -16.69
C VAL A 160 8.62 7.54 -16.19
N GLY A 161 8.87 8.53 -15.34
CA GLY A 161 10.19 8.73 -14.72
C GLY A 161 10.61 7.56 -13.82
N GLU A 162 9.66 6.94 -13.13
CA GLU A 162 9.93 5.84 -12.20
C GLU A 162 10.20 4.49 -12.86
N VAL A 163 10.06 4.35 -14.18
CA VAL A 163 10.48 3.12 -14.88
C VAL A 163 12.00 2.90 -14.78
N GLU A 164 12.77 3.94 -14.50
CA GLU A 164 14.21 3.84 -14.29
C GLU A 164 14.56 3.08 -13.01
N ASP A 165 13.71 3.11 -11.98
CA ASP A 165 13.93 2.41 -10.72
C ASP A 165 13.57 0.92 -10.83
N PRO A 166 14.56 -0.01 -10.74
CA PRO A 166 14.28 -1.44 -10.82
C PRO A 166 13.26 -1.94 -9.79
N SER A 167 13.13 -1.28 -8.64
CA SER A 167 12.24 -1.72 -7.56
C SER A 167 10.75 -1.62 -7.91
N VAL A 168 10.39 -0.76 -8.86
CA VAL A 168 9.01 -0.52 -9.29
C VAL A 168 8.80 -0.65 -10.80
N ARG A 169 9.88 -0.72 -11.61
CA ARG A 169 9.86 -0.71 -13.08
C ARG A 169 8.78 -1.57 -13.71
N ALA A 170 8.72 -2.85 -13.36
CA ALA A 170 7.75 -3.77 -13.95
C ALA A 170 6.30 -3.29 -13.73
N LEU A 171 6.00 -2.84 -12.51
CA LEU A 171 4.69 -2.31 -12.15
C LEU A 171 4.44 -0.94 -12.77
N GLY A 172 5.43 -0.03 -12.80
CA GLY A 172 5.33 1.26 -13.49
C GLY A 172 4.95 1.09 -14.96
N ILE A 173 5.64 0.22 -15.70
CA ILE A 173 5.33 -0.10 -17.10
C ILE A 173 3.91 -0.69 -17.24
N LYS A 174 3.53 -1.61 -16.34
CA LYS A 174 2.17 -2.18 -16.30
C LYS A 174 1.10 -1.09 -16.10
N TYR A 175 1.36 -0.10 -15.26
CA TYR A 175 0.41 0.97 -14.94
C TYR A 175 0.33 2.01 -16.04
N ILE A 176 1.44 2.42 -16.66
CA ILE A 176 1.45 3.34 -17.82
C ILE A 176 0.46 2.87 -18.89
N ARG A 177 0.44 1.55 -19.19
CA ARG A 177 -0.49 0.93 -20.15
C ARG A 177 -1.99 1.15 -19.82
N GLN A 178 -2.32 1.51 -18.59
CA GLN A 178 -3.69 1.74 -18.12
C GLN A 178 -4.14 3.20 -18.25
N TYR A 179 -3.20 4.13 -18.48
CA TYR A 179 -3.50 5.55 -18.68
C TYR A 179 -4.31 5.77 -19.96
N LYS A 180 -5.29 6.67 -19.90
CA LYS A 180 -6.23 6.94 -21.01
C LYS A 180 -6.46 8.44 -21.21
N PRO A 181 -6.36 8.96 -22.45
CA PRO A 181 -5.84 8.27 -23.63
C PRO A 181 -4.35 7.98 -23.48
N LEU A 182 -3.87 6.85 -24.00
CA LEU A 182 -2.46 6.48 -23.93
C LEU A 182 -1.66 7.37 -24.91
N PRO A 183 -0.72 8.21 -24.46
CA PRO A 183 -0.05 9.17 -25.34
C PRO A 183 0.89 8.50 -26.34
N SER A 184 1.04 9.12 -27.52
CA SER A 184 2.17 8.84 -28.41
C SER A 184 3.49 9.31 -27.77
N GLY A 185 4.61 8.78 -28.24
CA GLY A 185 5.94 9.15 -27.72
C GLY A 185 6.38 8.44 -26.44
N LEU A 186 5.58 7.51 -25.89
CA LEU A 186 6.02 6.66 -24.78
C LEU A 186 6.96 5.52 -25.20
N ARG A 187 6.97 5.13 -26.49
CA ARG A 187 7.78 4.01 -26.99
C ARG A 187 9.27 4.15 -26.64
N PRO A 188 9.94 5.29 -26.89
CA PRO A 188 11.35 5.48 -26.52
C PRO A 188 11.64 5.39 -25.01
N LYS A 189 10.62 5.53 -24.16
CA LYS A 189 10.76 5.41 -22.69
C LYS A 189 10.60 3.99 -22.18
N ILE A 190 9.98 3.09 -22.96
CA ILE A 190 9.63 1.74 -22.54
C ILE A 190 10.46 0.67 -23.28
N GLU A 191 10.71 0.88 -24.57
CA GLU A 191 11.47 -0.03 -25.43
C GLU A 191 12.89 -0.36 -24.93
N PRO A 192 13.64 0.56 -24.29
CA PRO A 192 14.97 0.24 -23.74
C PRO A 192 14.98 -0.92 -22.73
N TYR A 193 13.84 -1.27 -22.13
CA TYR A 193 13.72 -2.35 -21.15
C TYR A 193 13.27 -3.69 -21.76
N ALA A 194 13.23 -3.82 -23.09
CA ALA A 194 12.79 -5.06 -23.77
C ALA A 194 13.65 -6.28 -23.42
N ASP A 195 14.95 -6.06 -23.16
CA ASP A 195 15.94 -7.08 -22.81
C ASP A 195 16.36 -7.02 -21.33
N ASP A 196 15.54 -6.40 -20.47
CA ASP A 196 15.81 -6.30 -19.03
C ASP A 196 16.04 -7.70 -18.41
N PRO A 197 17.00 -7.89 -17.47
CA PRO A 197 17.23 -9.19 -16.84
C PRO A 197 16.01 -9.76 -16.14
N ASP A 198 15.10 -8.93 -15.62
CA ASP A 198 13.86 -9.37 -15.00
C ASP A 198 12.81 -9.78 -16.04
N SER A 199 12.40 -11.05 -15.99
CA SER A 199 11.38 -11.61 -16.87
C SER A 199 10.02 -10.92 -16.76
N GLU A 200 9.65 -10.40 -15.59
CA GLU A 200 8.40 -9.66 -15.42
C GLU A 200 8.49 -8.29 -16.10
N VAL A 201 9.65 -7.62 -16.06
CA VAL A 201 9.87 -6.38 -16.82
C VAL A 201 9.70 -6.63 -18.32
N ARG A 202 10.41 -7.62 -18.89
CA ARG A 202 10.30 -7.95 -20.33
C ARG A 202 8.86 -8.23 -20.76
N LYS A 203 8.13 -8.98 -19.94
CA LYS A 203 6.70 -9.26 -20.15
C LYS A 203 5.86 -7.98 -20.16
N GLN A 204 6.06 -7.08 -19.19
CA GLN A 204 5.31 -5.83 -19.13
C GLN A 204 5.67 -4.85 -20.25
N VAL A 205 6.93 -4.81 -20.68
CA VAL A 205 7.37 -4.06 -21.88
C VAL A 205 6.63 -4.55 -23.11
N LYS A 206 6.70 -5.85 -23.42
CA LYS A 206 6.02 -6.45 -24.58
C LYS A 206 4.52 -6.10 -24.62
N LEU A 207 3.84 -6.28 -23.49
CA LEU A 207 2.41 -5.99 -23.38
C LEU A 207 2.08 -4.50 -23.53
N THR A 208 3.00 -3.61 -23.15
CA THR A 208 2.82 -2.15 -23.23
C THR A 208 3.10 -1.63 -24.63
N LEU A 209 4.22 -2.03 -25.25
CA LEU A 209 4.56 -1.67 -26.62
C LEU A 209 3.49 -2.09 -27.64
N ALA A 210 2.78 -3.20 -27.39
CA ALA A 210 1.68 -3.67 -28.23
C ALA A 210 0.41 -2.80 -28.15
N LYS A 211 0.30 -1.93 -27.14
CA LYS A 211 -0.85 -1.03 -26.95
C LYS A 211 -0.55 0.43 -27.23
N LEU A 212 0.73 0.80 -27.30
CA LEU A 212 1.11 2.17 -27.60
C LEU A 212 0.60 2.54 -29.01
N PRO A 213 0.01 3.74 -29.18
CA PRO A 213 -0.22 4.26 -30.51
C PRO A 213 1.11 4.46 -31.24
N GLU A 214 1.03 4.57 -32.57
CA GLU A 214 2.18 4.98 -33.39
C GLU A 214 2.74 6.35 -32.95
#